data_AF-U2RDD6-F1
#
_entry.id   AF-U2RDD6-F1
#
_cell.length_a   1.000
_cell.length_b   1.000
_cell.length_c   1.000
_cell.angle_alpha   90.00
_cell.angle_beta   90.00
_cell.angle_gamma   90.00
#
_symmetry.space_group_name_H-M   'P 1'
#
loop_
_entity.id
_entity.type
_entity.pdbx_description
1 polymer ?
#
loop_
_entity_poly.entity_id
_entity_poly.type
_entity_poly.pdbx_seq_one_letter_code
_entity_poly.pdbx_strand_id
1 'polypeptide(L)'
;CPFAEKCKKTSHNKKLYVADNFLRYRKQSQENIATEKGIILRMNRSIQVEGAFGVLKQNMKFKRFKYREISKTKVEAILFAIGYNLRKYIHKKVQRREGMKLHKLVVN
;
A
#
# COMPACT_ATOMS: atom_id res chain seq x y z
N CYS A 1 2.46 30.01 -35.77
CA CYS A 1 1.42 30.60 -34.90
C CYS A 1 1.59 32.12 -34.95
N PRO A 2 0.60 32.88 -35.43
CA PRO A 2 0.69 34.35 -35.59
C PRO A 2 0.95 35.13 -34.29
N PHE A 3 0.69 34.53 -33.13
CA PHE A 3 0.89 35.17 -31.82
C PHE A 3 2.21 34.75 -31.14
N ALA A 4 3.10 34.05 -31.84
CA ALA A 4 4.30 33.46 -31.24
C ALA A 4 5.22 34.50 -30.58
N GLU A 5 5.39 35.68 -31.18
CA GLU A 5 6.24 36.76 -30.63
C GLU A 5 5.70 37.32 -29.31
N LYS A 6 4.38 37.35 -29.13
CA LYS A 6 3.74 37.82 -27.88
C LYS A 6 3.69 36.72 -26.80
N CYS A 7 3.64 35.45 -27.20
CA CYS A 7 3.42 34.33 -26.30
C CYS A 7 4.70 33.54 -25.93
N LYS A 8 5.77 33.61 -26.73
CA LYS A 8 7.03 32.90 -26.48
C LYS A 8 8.11 33.86 -26.02
N LYS A 9 8.85 33.45 -24.98
CA LYS A 9 10.08 34.15 -24.54
C LYS A 9 11.36 33.55 -25.13
N THR A 10 11.26 32.43 -25.83
CA THR A 10 12.38 31.72 -26.45
C THR A 10 12.00 31.25 -27.86
N SER A 11 13.00 30.97 -28.69
CA SER A 11 12.82 30.44 -30.05
C SER A 11 12.24 29.03 -30.07
N HIS A 12 12.32 28.30 -28.95
CA HIS A 12 11.90 26.91 -28.83
C HIS A 12 10.44 26.78 -28.42
N ASN A 13 9.74 25.80 -28.98
CA ASN A 13 8.44 25.38 -28.46
C ASN A 13 8.61 24.65 -27.13
N LYS A 14 7.68 24.87 -26.19
CA LYS A 14 7.55 23.98 -25.03
C LYS A 14 7.22 22.58 -25.54
N LYS A 15 8.02 21.59 -25.15
CA LYS A 15 7.75 20.18 -25.44
C LYS A 15 6.92 19.62 -24.29
N LEU A 16 5.78 19.01 -24.62
CA LEU A 16 4.98 18.27 -23.67
C LEU A 16 5.33 16.79 -23.81
N TYR A 17 5.62 16.13 -22.70
CA TYR A 17 5.93 14.71 -22.66
C TYR A 17 4.80 13.97 -21.97
N VAL A 18 4.32 12.93 -22.62
CA VAL A 18 3.32 12.01 -22.05
C VAL A 18 4.01 10.68 -21.81
N ALA A 19 3.87 10.15 -20.59
CA ALA A 19 4.36 8.83 -20.24
C ALA A 19 3.28 7.79 -20.61
N ASP A 20 3.25 7.36 -21.86
CA ASP A 20 2.20 6.47 -22.39
C ASP A 20 2.07 5.15 -21.60
N ASN A 21 3.21 4.55 -21.25
CA ASN A 21 3.24 3.34 -20.43
C ASN A 21 2.62 3.58 -19.04
N PHE A 22 2.87 4.73 -18.42
CA PHE A 22 2.30 5.07 -17.14
C PHE A 22 0.77 5.21 -17.24
N LEU A 23 0.27 5.90 -18.26
CA LEU A 23 -1.17 6.05 -18.48
C LEU A 23 -1.85 4.69 -18.72
N ARG A 24 -1.21 3.82 -19.51
CA ARG A 24 -1.69 2.45 -19.77
C ARG A 24 -1.79 1.64 -18.48
N TYR A 25 -0.72 1.58 -17.68
CA TYR A 25 -0.73 0.82 -16.42
C TYR A 25 -1.66 1.43 -15.37
N ARG A 26 -1.79 2.75 -15.34
CA ARG A 26 -2.76 3.44 -14.46
C ARG A 26 -4.19 3.04 -14.82
N LYS A 27 -4.55 3.03 -16.11
CA LYS A 27 -5.88 2.60 -16.57
C LYS A 27 -6.16 1.15 -16.18
N GLN A 28 -5.23 0.25 -16.49
CA GLN A 28 -5.34 -1.17 -16.12
C GLN A 28 -5.45 -1.37 -14.60
N SER A 29 -4.67 -0.63 -13.81
CA SER A 29 -4.76 -0.68 -12.35
C SER A 29 -6.13 -0.23 -11.85
N GLN A 30 -6.68 0.85 -12.42
CA GLN A 30 -8.01 1.35 -12.08
C GLN A 30 -9.10 0.32 -12.40
N GLU A 31 -9.05 -0.28 -13.58
CA GLU A 31 -9.98 -1.34 -13.99
C GLU A 31 -9.92 -2.52 -13.01
N ASN A 32 -8.71 -2.98 -12.66
CA ASN A 32 -8.51 -4.09 -11.71
C ASN A 32 -9.12 -3.81 -10.33
N ILE A 33 -8.93 -2.61 -9.77
CA ILE A 33 -9.41 -2.28 -8.41
C ILE A 33 -10.89 -1.89 -8.37
N ALA A 34 -11.49 -1.56 -9.51
CA ALA A 34 -12.91 -1.23 -9.64
C ALA A 34 -13.80 -2.46 -9.80
N THR A 35 -13.25 -3.61 -10.20
CA THR A 35 -13.99 -4.88 -10.18
C THR A 35 -14.45 -5.24 -8.76
N GLU A 36 -15.52 -6.03 -8.63
CA GLU A 36 -16.01 -6.52 -7.33
C GLU A 36 -14.91 -7.24 -6.53
N LYS A 37 -14.17 -8.14 -7.20
CA LYS A 37 -12.99 -8.79 -6.62
C LYS A 37 -11.94 -7.78 -6.17
N GLY A 38 -11.67 -6.76 -7.00
CA GLY A 38 -10.75 -5.67 -6.69
C GLY A 38 -11.16 -4.89 -5.44
N ILE A 39 -12.45 -4.55 -5.32
CA ILE A 39 -13.06 -3.87 -4.18
C ILE A 39 -12.86 -4.70 -2.90
N ILE A 40 -13.18 -6.00 -2.96
CA ILE A 40 -13.00 -6.91 -1.81
C ILE A 40 -11.54 -6.95 -1.37
N LEU A 41 -10.60 -7.08 -2.32
CA LEU A 41 -9.17 -7.16 -2.02
C LEU A 41 -8.61 -5.85 -1.46
N ARG A 42 -8.99 -4.68 -2.00
CA ARG A 42 -8.50 -3.38 -1.49
C ARG A 42 -9.03 -3.08 -0.09
N MET A 43 -10.30 -3.38 0.18
CA MET A 43 -10.89 -3.20 1.51
C MET A 43 -10.22 -4.10 2.53
N ASN A 44 -10.03 -5.38 2.17
CA ASN A 44 -9.31 -6.33 3.01
C ASN A 44 -7.87 -5.91 3.29
N ARG A 45 -7.17 -5.36 2.28
CA ARG A 45 -5.83 -4.82 2.46
C ARG A 45 -5.82 -3.68 3.48
N SER A 46 -6.78 -2.75 3.44
CA SER A 46 -6.89 -1.67 4.44
C SER A 46 -7.07 -2.25 5.84
N ILE A 47 -8.06 -3.13 6.02
CA ILE A 47 -8.37 -3.77 7.31
C ILE A 47 -7.15 -4.50 7.89
N GLN A 48 -6.45 -5.27 7.06
CA GLN A 48 -5.30 -6.05 7.49
C GLN A 48 -4.11 -5.17 7.87
N VAL A 49 -3.86 -4.10 7.09
CA VAL A 49 -2.75 -3.17 7.32
C VAL A 49 -3.00 -2.32 8.55
N GLU A 50 -4.17 -1.68 8.64
CA GLU A 50 -4.56 -0.85 9.80
C GLU A 50 -4.61 -1.68 11.07
N GLY A 51 -5.21 -2.88 11.03
CA GLY A 51 -5.23 -3.79 12.17
C GLY A 51 -3.84 -4.23 12.61
N ALA A 52 -2.92 -4.48 11.67
CA ALA A 52 -1.54 -4.81 12.01
C ALA A 52 -0.81 -3.64 12.69
N PHE A 53 -0.93 -2.43 12.14
CA PHE A 53 -0.28 -1.25 12.70
C PHE A 53 -0.89 -0.82 14.04
N GLY A 54 -2.21 -0.92 14.21
CA GLY A 54 -2.88 -0.65 15.49
C GLY A 54 -2.35 -1.57 16.59
N VAL A 55 -2.24 -2.87 16.30
CA VAL A 55 -1.68 -3.85 17.24
C VAL A 55 -0.20 -3.59 17.52
N LEU A 56 0.62 -3.31 16.50
CA LEU A 56 2.04 -3.04 16.69
C LEU A 56 2.27 -1.79 17.55
N LYS A 57 1.61 -0.68 17.22
CA LYS A 57 1.81 0.60 17.90
C LYS A 57 1.22 0.61 19.30
N GLN A 58 -0.07 0.26 19.43
CA GLN A 58 -0.78 0.38 20.69
C GLN A 58 -0.56 -0.84 21.59
N ASN A 59 -0.90 -2.04 21.10
CA ASN A 59 -0.88 -3.25 21.95
C ASN A 59 0.54 -3.70 22.27
N MET A 60 1.49 -3.55 21.34
CA MET A 60 2.90 -3.86 21.57
C MET A 60 3.72 -2.64 22.03
N LYS A 61 3.08 -1.48 22.23
CA LYS A 61 3.69 -0.23 22.69
C LYS A 61 4.91 0.20 21.84
N PHE A 62 4.92 -0.18 20.55
CA PHE A 62 6.00 0.19 19.65
C PHE A 62 5.87 1.67 19.24
N LYS A 63 6.65 2.53 19.89
CA LYS A 63 6.65 3.99 19.62
C LYS A 63 7.70 4.41 18.59
N ARG A 64 8.88 3.79 18.64
CA ARG A 64 10.02 4.10 17.77
C ARG A 64 10.95 2.90 17.69
N PHE A 65 11.71 2.80 16.60
CA PHE A 65 12.81 1.85 16.48
C PHE A 65 13.86 2.12 17.55
N LYS A 66 14.44 1.04 18.08
CA LYS A 66 15.54 1.11 19.04
C LYS A 66 16.84 1.50 18.35
N TYR A 67 17.07 0.99 17.14
CA TYR A 67 18.28 1.25 16.38
C TYR A 67 18.10 2.41 15.40
N ARG A 68 19.16 3.20 15.20
CA ARG A 68 19.19 4.34 14.24
C ARG A 68 19.79 3.97 12.88
N GLU A 69 20.66 2.97 12.86
CA GLU A 69 21.32 2.52 11.63
C GLU A 69 20.32 1.73 10.77
N ILE A 70 20.22 2.06 9.48
CA ILE A 70 19.23 1.50 8.56
C ILE A 70 19.28 -0.04 8.52
N SER A 71 20.49 -0.62 8.52
CA SER A 71 20.71 -2.07 8.54
C SER A 71 20.05 -2.73 9.76
N LYS A 72 20.26 -2.16 10.95
CA LYS A 72 19.73 -2.65 12.23
C LYS A 72 18.24 -2.38 12.38
N THR A 73 17.77 -1.22 11.93
CA THR A 73 16.34 -0.88 11.86
C THR A 73 15.59 -1.87 10.97
N LYS A 74 16.20 -2.30 9.84
CA LYS A 74 15.62 -3.32 8.97
C LYS A 74 15.48 -4.67 9.68
N VAL A 75 16.50 -5.10 10.41
CA VAL A 75 16.44 -6.34 11.22
C VAL A 75 15.33 -6.24 12.27
N GLU A 76 15.25 -5.12 12.99
CA GLU A 76 14.19 -4.87 13.97
C GLU A 76 12.79 -4.96 13.34
N ALA A 77 12.58 -4.31 12.19
CA ALA A 77 11.31 -4.37 11.45
C ALA A 77 10.94 -5.80 11.03
N ILE A 78 11.91 -6.59 10.55
CA ILE A 78 11.70 -7.99 10.15
C ILE A 78 11.33 -8.84 11.36
N LEU A 79 12.02 -8.68 12.49
CA LEU A 79 11.71 -9.40 13.73
C LEU A 79 10.29 -9.08 14.22
N PHE A 80 9.87 -7.81 14.17
CA PHE A 80 8.49 -7.43 14.48
C PHE A 80 7.48 -8.08 13.54
N ALA A 81 7.76 -8.09 12.23
CA ALA A 81 6.89 -8.72 11.25
C ALA A 81 6.74 -10.24 11.49
N ILE A 82 7.85 -10.94 11.77
CA ILE A 82 7.85 -12.37 12.09
C ILE A 82 7.05 -12.63 13.37
N GLY A 83 7.33 -11.89 14.46
CA GLY A 83 6.63 -12.05 15.73
C GLY A 83 5.13 -11.77 15.62
N TYR A 84 4.75 -10.72 14.89
CA TYR A 84 3.34 -10.42 14.62
C TYR A 84 2.66 -11.53 13.82
N ASN A 85 3.30 -12.02 12.76
CA ASN A 85 2.76 -13.07 11.90
C ASN A 85 2.60 -14.40 12.64
N LEU A 86 3.57 -14.79 13.46
CA LEU A 86 3.51 -15.99 14.30
C LEU A 86 2.35 -15.90 15.30
N ARG A 87 2.23 -14.77 16.02
CA ARG A 87 1.11 -14.56 16.96
C ARG A 87 -0.23 -14.63 16.24
N LYS A 88 -0.35 -14.00 15.07
CA LYS A 88 -1.57 -14.02 14.25
C LYS A 88 -1.90 -15.44 13.79
N TYR A 89 -0.90 -16.20 13.38
CA TYR A 89 -1.06 -17.60 12.96
C TYR A 89 -1.56 -18.47 14.11
N ILE A 90 -0.91 -18.43 15.27
CA ILE A 90 -1.32 -19.19 16.47
C ILE A 90 -2.76 -18.85 16.86
N HIS A 91 -3.11 -17.56 16.86
CA HIS A 91 -4.47 -17.13 17.17
C HIS A 91 -5.51 -17.68 16.19
N LYS A 92 -5.20 -17.68 14.88
CA LYS A 92 -6.07 -18.31 13.87
C LYS A 92 -6.20 -19.81 14.09
N LYS A 93 -5.10 -20.49 14.42
CA LYS A 93 -5.07 -21.93 14.70
C LYS A 93 -5.95 -22.31 15.87
N VAL A 94 -5.81 -21.62 17.00
CA VAL A 94 -6.64 -21.84 18.20
C VAL A 94 -8.13 -21.67 17.90
N GLN A 95 -8.48 -20.70 17.05
CA GLN A 95 -9.88 -20.43 16.67
C GLN A 95 -10.36 -21.26 15.48
N ARG A 96 -9.58 -22.22 14.97
CA ARG A 96 -9.89 -23.04 13.79
C ARG A 96 -10.24 -22.20 12.54
N ARG A 97 -9.58 -21.04 12.39
CA ARG A 97 -9.71 -20.12 11.24
C ARG A 97 -8.50 -20.20 10.31
N GLU A 98 -7.81 -21.33 10.32
CA GLU A 98 -6.70 -21.60 9.39
C GLU A 98 -7.22 -21.53 7.94
N GLY A 99 -6.43 -20.95 7.04
CA GLY A 99 -6.86 -20.74 5.64
C GLY A 99 -7.73 -19.51 5.38
N MET A 100 -8.38 -18.90 6.39
CA MET A 100 -9.13 -17.65 6.19
C MET A 100 -8.18 -16.47 5.95
N LYS A 101 -8.01 -16.10 4.68
CA LYS A 101 -7.13 -14.99 4.26
C LYS A 101 -7.83 -13.63 4.27
N LEU A 102 -9.12 -13.60 3.95
CA LEU A 102 -9.91 -12.38 3.85
C LEU A 102 -10.91 -12.31 5.01
N HIS A 103 -11.13 -11.10 5.51
CA HIS A 103 -12.24 -10.73 6.36
C HIS A 103 -13.52 -10.77 5.52
N LYS A 104 -14.59 -11.30 6.10
CA LYS A 104 -15.92 -11.21 5.51
C LYS A 104 -16.32 -9.73 5.49
N LEU A 105 -16.61 -9.23 4.31
CA LEU A 105 -17.14 -7.88 4.13
C LEU A 105 -18.66 -8.02 4.01
N VAL A 106 -19.40 -7.19 4.74
CA VAL A 106 -20.82 -6.95 4.43
C VAL A 106 -20.79 -5.86 3.36
N VAL A 107 -20.99 -6.27 2.11
CA VAL A 107 -21.14 -5.31 1.02
C VAL A 107 -22.64 -5.00 0.98
N ASN A 108 -22.99 -3.76 1.34
CA ASN A 108 -24.33 -3.22 1.15
C ASN A 108 -24.53 -2.82 -0.30
#